data_AF-A0AAE9XPU9-F1
#
_entry.id   AF-A0AAE9XPU9-F1
#
_cell.length_a   1.000
_cell.length_b   1.000
_cell.length_c   1.000
_cell.angle_alpha   90.00
_cell.angle_beta   90.00
_cell.angle_gamma   90.00
#
_symmetry.space_group_name_H-M   'P 1'
#
loop_
_entity.id
_entity.type
_entity.pdbx_description
1 polymer ?
#
loop_
_entity_poly.entity_id
_entity_poly.type
_entity_poly.pdbx_seq_one_letter_code
_entity_poly.pdbx_strand_id
1 'polypeptide(L)'
;MATTDLKLEACGTLPRPGPVGRLIRLLFGAMCLYYVAGLWAVRGDFITSEGAIRPLLWNGIVIGLVLVSYVVNIGFSRSWKKWPAAVSAAALAGMALVGYIQADKYETPLLAHTVHIWELYIFSQLGLAFVVAALIGTPGCEMRTFHHLYSLITGKPTKEHHCPIGPLGPVDRWEASSTADDPKS
;
A
#
# COMPACT_ATOMS: atom_id res chain seq x y z
N MET A 1 -9.79 9.10 14.24
CA MET A 1 -8.38 9.38 13.91
C MET A 1 -7.74 8.05 13.51
N ALA A 2 -7.23 7.90 12.28
CA ALA A 2 -6.59 6.66 11.86
C ALA A 2 -5.30 6.44 12.69
N THR A 3 -5.21 5.31 13.39
CA THR A 3 -4.04 4.97 14.22
C THR A 3 -3.10 4.07 13.42
N THR A 4 -1.80 4.35 13.45
CA THR A 4 -0.76 3.46 12.89
C THR A 4 -0.41 2.28 13.81
N ASP A 5 -1.20 2.07 14.86
CA ASP A 5 -0.97 1.00 15.83
C ASP A 5 -1.46 -0.33 15.27
N LEU A 6 -0.57 -1.32 15.33
CA LEU A 6 -0.83 -2.66 14.80
C LEU A 6 -1.54 -3.50 15.86
N LYS A 7 -2.88 -3.54 15.82
CA LYS A 7 -3.70 -4.42 16.66
C LYS A 7 -3.97 -5.73 15.95
N LEU A 8 -3.34 -6.80 16.41
CA LEU A 8 -3.46 -8.12 15.80
C LEU A 8 -4.53 -8.95 16.51
N GLU A 9 -5.54 -9.39 15.77
CA GLU A 9 -6.65 -10.20 16.28
C GLU A 9 -6.43 -11.69 15.98
N ALA A 10 -7.21 -12.57 16.59
CA ALA A 10 -7.11 -14.01 16.33
C ALA A 10 -7.59 -14.35 14.92
N CYS A 11 -7.08 -15.45 14.35
CA CYS A 11 -7.53 -15.94 13.04
C CYS A 11 -9.03 -16.28 13.08
N GLY A 12 -9.77 -15.93 12.02
CA GLY A 12 -11.21 -16.18 11.88
C GLY A 12 -12.11 -15.22 12.67
N THR A 13 -11.57 -14.12 13.18
CA THR A 13 -12.38 -13.12 13.90
C THR A 13 -12.94 -12.05 12.96
N LEU A 14 -12.28 -11.81 11.83
CA LEU A 14 -12.71 -10.83 10.85
C LEU A 14 -13.56 -11.45 9.73
N PRO A 15 -14.60 -10.74 9.27
CA PRO A 15 -15.41 -11.22 8.16
C PRO A 15 -14.55 -11.31 6.90
N ARG A 16 -14.77 -12.37 6.12
CA ARG A 16 -14.17 -12.51 4.80
C ARG A 16 -14.90 -11.61 3.80
N PRO A 17 -14.18 -11.07 2.80
CA PRO A 17 -14.79 -10.22 1.80
C PRO A 17 -15.71 -11.03 0.88
N GLY A 18 -16.91 -10.50 0.65
CA GLY A 18 -17.85 -11.00 -0.34
C GLY A 18 -17.46 -10.58 -1.76
N PRO A 19 -18.32 -10.86 -2.76
CA PRO A 19 -18.05 -10.52 -4.16
C PRO A 19 -17.77 -9.03 -4.39
N VAL A 20 -18.49 -8.13 -3.72
CA VAL A 20 -18.32 -6.68 -3.84
C VAL A 20 -17.00 -6.25 -3.22
N GLY A 21 -16.70 -6.70 -2.01
CA GLY A 21 -15.43 -6.43 -1.33
C GLY A 21 -14.23 -6.93 -2.13
N ARG A 22 -14.34 -8.07 -2.82
CA ARG A 22 -13.29 -8.59 -3.72
C ARG A 22 -13.14 -7.74 -4.99
N LEU A 23 -14.25 -7.31 -5.59
CA LEU A 23 -14.22 -6.45 -6.79
C LEU A 23 -13.54 -5.10 -6.47
N ILE A 24 -13.90 -4.46 -5.36
CA ILE A 24 -13.29 -3.17 -4.96
C ILE A 24 -11.78 -3.34 -4.75
N ARG A 25 -11.35 -4.43 -4.09
CA ARG A 25 -9.91 -4.73 -3.93
C ARG A 25 -9.22 -4.92 -5.27
N LEU A 26 -9.84 -5.65 -6.20
CA LEU A 26 -9.28 -5.85 -7.53
C LEU A 26 -9.13 -4.51 -8.28
N LEU A 27 -10.11 -3.62 -8.18
CA LEU A 27 -10.04 -2.27 -8.76
C LEU A 27 -8.91 -1.44 -8.15
N PHE A 28 -8.77 -1.41 -6.83
CA PHE A 28 -7.65 -0.72 -6.17
C PHE A 28 -6.29 -1.32 -6.54
N GLY A 29 -6.20 -2.65 -6.60
CA GLY A 29 -5.02 -3.37 -7.05
C GLY A 29 -4.64 -3.00 -8.49
N ALA A 30 -5.61 -3.03 -9.40
CA ALA A 30 -5.42 -2.65 -10.80
C ALA A 30 -4.96 -1.20 -10.96
N MET A 31 -5.55 -0.26 -10.20
CA MET A 31 -5.15 1.14 -10.21
C MET A 31 -3.71 1.33 -9.72
N CYS A 32 -3.32 0.65 -8.63
CA CYS A 32 -1.94 0.69 -8.14
C CYS A 32 -0.95 0.11 -9.16
N LEU A 33 -1.29 -1.03 -9.77
CA LEU A 33 -0.43 -1.67 -10.77
C LEU A 33 -0.36 -0.87 -12.08
N TYR A 34 -1.43 -0.17 -12.45
CA TYR A 34 -1.41 0.78 -13.57
C TYR A 34 -0.45 1.94 -13.29
N TYR A 35 -0.48 2.49 -12.07
CA TYR A 35 0.49 3.52 -11.65
C TYR A 35 1.94 2.99 -11.69
N VAL A 36 2.18 1.78 -11.18
CA VAL A 36 3.49 1.11 -11.27
C VAL A 36 3.93 0.92 -12.72
N ALA A 37 3.03 0.54 -13.63
CA ALA A 37 3.35 0.43 -15.05
C ALA A 37 3.74 1.79 -15.66
N GLY A 38 3.05 2.87 -15.25
CA GLY A 38 3.42 4.23 -15.61
C GLY A 38 4.81 4.62 -15.12
N LEU A 39 5.13 4.34 -13.85
CA LEU A 39 6.47 4.55 -13.29
C LEU A 39 7.51 3.77 -14.09
N TRP A 40 7.25 2.49 -14.38
CA TRP A 40 8.17 1.65 -15.14
C TRP A 40 8.40 2.16 -16.56
N ALA A 41 7.38 2.74 -17.20
CA ALA A 41 7.50 3.31 -18.54
C ALA A 41 8.46 4.51 -18.60
N VAL A 42 8.57 5.29 -17.52
CA VAL A 42 9.45 6.48 -17.44
C VAL A 42 10.81 6.20 -16.80
N ARG A 43 11.16 4.92 -16.54
CA ARG A 43 12.36 4.52 -15.76
C ARG A 43 13.73 5.00 -16.30
N GLY A 44 13.79 5.45 -17.54
CA GLY A 44 15.01 5.96 -18.18
C GLY A 44 15.01 7.47 -18.40
N ASP A 45 13.92 8.15 -18.06
CA ASP A 45 13.69 9.56 -18.38
C ASP A 45 12.81 10.18 -17.29
N PHE A 46 13.43 10.55 -16.16
CA PHE A 46 12.72 11.10 -15.00
C PHE A 46 12.60 12.62 -15.00
N ILE A 47 13.42 13.29 -15.82
CA ILE A 47 13.55 14.75 -15.87
C ILE A 47 13.05 15.22 -17.22
N THR A 48 12.12 16.18 -17.23
CA THR A 48 11.60 16.79 -18.45
C THR A 48 12.68 17.59 -19.18
N SER A 49 12.42 17.97 -20.43
CA SER A 49 13.29 18.88 -21.19
C SER A 49 13.51 20.24 -20.51
N GLU A 50 12.60 20.63 -19.61
CA GLU A 50 12.68 21.87 -18.83
C GLU A 50 13.53 21.72 -17.56
N GLY A 51 14.02 20.50 -17.27
CA GLY A 51 14.83 20.20 -16.09
C GLY A 51 14.02 19.92 -14.83
N ALA A 52 12.72 19.68 -14.93
CA ALA A 52 11.84 19.37 -13.81
C ALA A 52 11.59 17.85 -13.69
N ILE A 53 11.38 17.34 -12.48
CA ILE A 53 10.93 15.97 -12.23
C ILE A 53 9.53 15.79 -12.82
N ARG A 54 9.31 14.69 -13.55
CA ARG A 54 8.01 14.41 -14.18
C ARG A 54 6.88 14.44 -13.15
N PRO A 55 5.73 15.08 -13.47
CA PRO A 55 4.57 15.15 -12.56
C PRO A 55 4.09 13.79 -12.04
N LEU A 56 4.28 12.74 -12.83
CA LEU A 56 3.94 11.36 -12.43
C LEU A 56 4.61 10.95 -11.10
N LEU A 57 5.87 11.32 -10.89
CA LEU A 57 6.62 11.04 -9.65
C LEU A 57 6.21 11.98 -8.51
N TRP A 58 5.76 13.20 -8.81
CA TRP A 58 5.27 14.12 -7.77
C TRP A 58 3.93 13.66 -7.19
N ASN A 59 3.06 13.11 -8.04
CA ASN A 59 1.71 12.69 -7.66
C ASN A 59 1.71 11.57 -6.61
N GLY A 60 2.68 10.67 -6.64
CA GLY A 60 2.73 9.54 -5.72
C GLY A 60 3.35 9.88 -4.36
N ILE A 61 4.09 10.98 -4.21
CA ILE A 61 4.80 11.30 -2.96
C ILE A 61 3.85 11.47 -1.78
N VAL A 62 2.81 12.28 -1.91
CA VAL A 62 1.88 12.54 -0.80
C VAL A 62 1.16 11.24 -0.40
N ILE A 63 0.65 10.50 -1.39
CA ILE A 63 -0.05 9.24 -1.17
C ILE A 63 0.92 8.20 -0.57
N GLY A 64 2.13 8.08 -1.11
CA GLY A 64 3.17 7.19 -0.64
C GLY A 64 3.59 7.48 0.80
N LEU A 65 3.75 8.74 1.19
CA LEU A 65 4.11 9.12 2.56
C LEU A 65 3.00 8.79 3.56
N VAL A 66 1.73 8.89 3.16
CA VAL A 66 0.61 8.45 3.99
C VAL A 66 0.58 6.93 4.11
N LEU A 67 0.84 6.20 3.03
CA LEU A 67 0.69 4.76 2.96
C LEU A 67 1.91 3.97 3.44
N VAL A 68 3.12 4.53 3.38
CA VAL A 68 4.38 3.81 3.66
C VAL A 68 4.42 3.24 5.07
N SER A 69 3.87 3.94 6.06
CA SER A 69 3.82 3.42 7.43
C SER A 69 2.94 2.18 7.52
N TYR A 70 1.85 2.10 6.77
CA TYR A 70 1.01 0.90 6.72
C TYR A 70 1.69 -0.23 5.96
N VAL A 71 2.27 0.07 4.79
CA VAL A 71 3.02 -0.90 3.96
C VAL A 71 4.12 -1.58 4.76
N VAL A 72 4.95 -0.78 5.42
CA VAL A 72 6.10 -1.26 6.16
C VAL A 72 5.65 -1.94 7.46
N ASN A 73 4.82 -1.30 8.28
CA ASN A 73 4.45 -1.87 9.59
C ASN A 73 3.67 -3.17 9.45
N ILE A 74 2.70 -3.22 8.53
CA ILE A 74 1.87 -4.41 8.33
C ILE A 74 2.68 -5.48 7.60
N GLY A 75 3.46 -5.11 6.58
CA GLY A 75 4.30 -6.03 5.82
C GLY A 75 5.35 -6.74 6.69
N PHE A 76 5.94 -6.03 7.65
CA PHE A 76 6.90 -6.62 8.59
C PHE A 76 6.27 -7.10 9.91
N SER A 77 4.95 -6.97 10.08
CA SER A 77 4.25 -7.24 11.35
C SER A 77 4.90 -6.54 12.56
N ARG A 78 5.39 -5.31 12.38
CA ARG A 78 6.05 -4.48 13.41
C ARG A 78 5.36 -3.14 13.54
N SER A 79 5.06 -2.71 14.77
CA SER A 79 4.44 -1.40 15.01
C SER A 79 5.49 -0.30 15.18
N TRP A 80 6.15 0.09 14.09
CA TRP A 80 7.06 1.25 14.11
C TRP A 80 6.31 2.60 14.09
N LYS A 81 4.98 2.60 14.25
CA LYS A 81 4.13 3.80 14.25
C LYS A 81 4.36 4.61 12.96
N LYS A 82 4.62 5.91 13.07
CA LYS A 82 4.88 6.82 11.93
C LYS A 82 6.36 6.89 11.52
N TRP A 83 7.25 6.09 12.13
CA TRP A 83 8.67 6.13 11.81
C TRP A 83 8.98 5.85 10.34
N PRO A 84 8.35 4.89 9.64
CA PRO A 84 8.62 4.69 8.22
C PRO A 84 8.35 5.93 7.38
N ALA A 85 7.24 6.64 7.64
CA ALA A 85 6.95 7.89 6.94
C ALA A 85 7.96 9.00 7.27
N ALA A 86 8.35 9.14 8.54
CA ALA A 86 9.35 10.13 8.95
C ALA A 86 10.72 9.86 8.31
N VAL A 87 11.16 8.59 8.28
CA VAL A 87 12.42 8.18 7.65
C VAL A 87 12.36 8.39 6.13
N SER A 88 11.25 8.02 5.47
CA SER A 88 11.07 8.29 4.04
C SER A 88 11.12 9.79 3.73
N ALA A 89 10.38 10.63 4.48
CA ALA A 89 10.39 12.07 4.29
C ALA A 89 11.79 12.67 4.50
N ALA A 90 12.50 12.25 5.55
CA ALA A 90 13.87 12.67 5.82
C ALA A 90 14.85 12.24 4.73
N ALA A 91 14.72 11.02 4.21
CA ALA A 91 15.53 10.52 3.11
C ALA A 91 15.30 11.36 1.83
N LEU A 92 14.04 11.59 1.45
CA LEU A 92 13.70 12.41 0.27
C LEU A 92 14.21 13.85 0.42
N ALA A 93 14.02 14.47 1.58
CA ALA A 93 14.55 15.81 1.87
C ALA A 93 16.08 15.85 1.85
N GLY A 94 16.74 14.81 2.37
CA GLY A 94 18.19 14.66 2.34
C GLY A 94 18.72 14.56 0.91
N MET A 95 18.08 13.78 0.05
CA MET A 95 18.48 13.67 -1.36
C MET A 95 18.25 14.97 -2.13
N ALA A 96 17.16 15.69 -1.84
CA ALA A 96 16.92 17.03 -2.39
C ALA A 96 18.00 18.03 -1.96
N LEU A 97 18.41 18.01 -0.68
CA LEU A 97 19.46 18.87 -0.15
C LEU A 97 20.83 18.54 -0.77
N VAL A 98 21.18 17.27 -0.92
CA VAL A 98 22.40 16.85 -1.62
C VAL A 98 22.39 17.36 -3.06
N GLY A 99 21.25 17.23 -3.76
CA GLY A 99 21.08 17.78 -5.10
C GLY A 99 21.29 19.29 -5.15
N TYR A 100 20.73 20.02 -4.18
CA TYR A 100 20.88 21.48 -4.08
C TYR A 100 22.34 21.89 -3.87
N ILE A 101 23.06 21.22 -2.96
CA ILE A 101 24.48 21.53 -2.69
C ILE A 101 25.37 21.27 -3.93
N GLN A 102 25.05 20.24 -4.73
CA GLN A 102 25.88 19.84 -5.87
C GLN A 102 25.56 20.58 -7.17
N ALA A 103 24.30 20.95 -7.39
CA ALA A 103 23.81 21.43 -8.68
C ALA A 103 22.98 22.72 -8.59
N ASP A 104 22.86 23.34 -7.41
CA ASP A 104 22.06 24.53 -7.12
C ASP A 104 20.58 24.37 -7.52
N LYS A 105 20.09 23.11 -7.51
CA LYS A 105 18.71 22.73 -7.86
C LYS A 105 18.23 21.62 -6.93
N TYR A 106 16.98 21.72 -6.45
CA TYR A 106 16.35 20.64 -5.68
C TYR A 106 15.92 19.47 -6.57
N GLU A 107 15.41 19.79 -7.76
CA GLU A 107 14.98 18.82 -8.76
C GLU A 107 16.19 18.29 -9.52
N THR A 108 16.69 17.14 -9.04
CA THR A 108 17.87 16.48 -9.60
C THR A 108 17.54 15.06 -10.03
N PRO A 109 18.30 14.48 -10.98
CA PRO A 109 18.16 13.07 -11.33
C PRO A 109 18.29 12.15 -10.11
N LEU A 110 19.11 12.53 -9.13
CA LEU A 110 19.32 11.79 -7.89
C LEU A 110 18.04 11.70 -7.04
N LEU A 111 17.39 12.85 -6.78
CA LEU A 111 16.09 12.88 -6.09
C LEU A 111 15.04 12.10 -6.90
N ALA A 112 15.00 12.29 -8.22
CA ALA A 112 14.03 11.63 -9.09
C ALA A 112 14.16 10.09 -9.06
N HIS A 113 15.38 9.55 -9.12
CA HIS A 113 15.62 8.11 -8.95
C HIS A 113 15.20 7.62 -7.56
N THR A 114 15.47 8.40 -6.52
CA THR A 114 15.10 8.03 -5.15
C THR A 114 13.59 7.95 -4.99
N VAL A 115 12.86 8.96 -5.45
CA VAL A 115 11.38 8.98 -5.47
C VAL A 115 10.86 7.80 -6.27
N HIS A 116 11.39 7.58 -7.48
CA HIS A 116 10.95 6.49 -8.35
C HIS A 116 11.08 5.10 -7.70
N ILE A 117 12.24 4.77 -7.13
CA ILE A 117 12.47 3.48 -6.46
C ILE A 117 11.53 3.32 -5.25
N TRP A 118 11.39 4.39 -4.47
CA TRP A 118 10.57 4.39 -3.28
C TRP A 118 9.06 4.23 -3.61
N GLU A 119 8.56 4.92 -4.62
CA GLU A 119 7.19 4.76 -5.11
C GLU A 119 6.96 3.38 -5.71
N LEU A 120 7.89 2.89 -6.54
CA LEU A 120 7.81 1.53 -7.09
C LEU A 120 7.68 0.50 -5.99
N TYR A 121 8.48 0.60 -4.93
CA TYR A 121 8.39 -0.30 -3.78
C TYR A 121 7.00 -0.26 -3.12
N ILE A 122 6.52 0.92 -2.76
CA ILE A 122 5.24 1.09 -2.04
C ILE A 122 4.07 0.61 -2.90
N PHE A 123 3.94 1.12 -4.12
CA PHE A 123 2.77 0.86 -4.96
C PHE A 123 2.78 -0.55 -5.55
N SER A 124 3.94 -1.16 -5.79
CA SER A 124 4.01 -2.57 -6.21
C SER A 124 3.55 -3.48 -5.08
N GLN A 125 4.06 -3.28 -3.86
CA GLN A 125 3.66 -4.10 -2.72
C GLN A 125 2.18 -3.94 -2.40
N LEU A 126 1.65 -2.73 -2.46
CA LEU A 126 0.24 -2.44 -2.26
C LEU A 126 -0.65 -3.04 -3.37
N GLY A 127 -0.29 -2.84 -4.64
CA GLY A 127 -1.05 -3.34 -5.78
C GLY A 127 -1.13 -4.87 -5.79
N LEU A 128 0.00 -5.55 -5.59
CA LEU A 128 0.05 -7.00 -5.50
C LEU A 128 -0.75 -7.53 -4.31
N ALA A 129 -0.65 -6.87 -3.15
CA ALA A 129 -1.42 -7.24 -1.97
C ALA A 129 -2.93 -7.17 -2.22
N PHE A 130 -3.42 -6.11 -2.87
CA PHE A 130 -4.84 -5.98 -3.22
C PHE A 130 -5.32 -7.07 -4.19
N VAL A 131 -4.56 -7.35 -5.25
CA VAL A 131 -4.91 -8.39 -6.22
C VAL A 131 -4.98 -9.75 -5.55
N VAL A 132 -3.95 -10.13 -4.78
CA VAL A 132 -3.94 -11.41 -4.08
C VAL A 132 -5.07 -11.49 -3.06
N ALA A 133 -5.34 -10.42 -2.31
CA ALA A 133 -6.43 -10.38 -1.35
C ALA A 133 -7.81 -10.56 -2.00
N ALA A 134 -8.02 -9.99 -3.19
CA ALA A 134 -9.24 -10.18 -3.97
C ALA A 134 -9.42 -11.64 -4.41
N LEU A 135 -8.33 -12.29 -4.84
CA LEU A 135 -8.36 -13.67 -5.34
C LEU A 135 -8.62 -14.69 -4.22
N ILE A 136 -7.94 -14.56 -3.08
CA ILE A 136 -8.04 -15.54 -1.98
C ILE A 136 -9.08 -15.17 -0.92
N GLY A 137 -9.70 -13.99 -1.03
CA GLY A 137 -10.67 -13.50 -0.07
C GLY A 137 -10.06 -13.27 1.31
N THR A 138 -8.99 -12.48 1.39
CA THR A 138 -8.29 -12.21 2.66
C THR A 138 -9.17 -11.43 3.63
N PRO A 139 -9.40 -11.95 4.86
CA PRO A 139 -10.16 -11.24 5.88
C PRO A 139 -9.36 -10.05 6.44
N GLY A 140 -10.03 -8.94 6.71
CA GLY A 140 -9.43 -7.73 7.26
C GLY A 140 -8.58 -6.97 6.24
N CYS A 141 -7.32 -6.67 6.60
CA CYS A 141 -6.42 -5.83 5.82
C CYS A 141 -5.67 -6.59 4.71
N GLU A 142 -5.70 -6.04 3.51
CA GLU A 142 -5.11 -6.63 2.30
C GLU A 142 -3.59 -6.67 2.38
N MET A 143 -2.97 -5.78 3.13
CA MET A 143 -1.52 -5.81 3.34
C MET A 143 -1.06 -7.04 4.14
N ARG A 144 -1.97 -7.72 4.86
CA ARG A 144 -1.69 -9.03 5.49
C ARG A 144 -1.95 -10.21 4.56
N THR A 145 -2.31 -9.99 3.29
CA THR A 145 -2.63 -11.08 2.38
C THR A 145 -1.45 -12.05 2.20
N PHE A 146 -0.21 -11.59 2.30
CA PHE A 146 0.96 -12.48 2.19
C PHE A 146 1.08 -13.42 3.40
N HIS A 147 0.77 -12.93 4.61
CA HIS A 147 0.69 -13.77 5.80
C HIS A 147 -0.51 -14.73 5.73
N HIS A 148 -1.65 -14.27 5.22
CA HIS A 148 -2.81 -15.14 5.03
C HIS A 148 -2.54 -16.21 3.97
N LEU A 149 -1.89 -15.86 2.85
CA LEU A 149 -1.46 -16.82 1.84
C LEU A 149 -0.49 -17.84 2.43
N TYR A 150 0.48 -17.41 3.24
CA TYR A 150 1.36 -18.31 3.98
C TYR A 150 0.57 -19.25 4.93
N SER A 151 -0.47 -18.74 5.61
CA SER A 151 -1.36 -19.54 6.45
C SER A 151 -2.11 -20.60 5.65
N LEU A 152 -2.59 -20.28 4.44
CA LEU A 152 -3.26 -21.23 3.56
C LEU A 152 -2.31 -22.32 3.05
N ILE A 153 -1.07 -21.96 2.72
CA ILE A 153 -0.06 -22.90 2.21
C ILE A 153 0.46 -23.82 3.33
N THR A 154 0.66 -23.30 4.54
CA THR A 154 1.30 -24.05 5.64
C THR A 154 0.33 -24.65 6.65
N GLY A 155 -0.95 -24.28 6.61
CA GLY A 155 -1.95 -24.64 7.61
C GLY A 155 -1.75 -23.98 8.98
N LYS A 156 -0.73 -23.12 9.14
CA LYS A 156 -0.44 -22.44 10.41
C LYS A 156 -1.27 -21.15 10.51
N PRO A 157 -2.18 -21.01 11.49
CA PRO A 157 -3.02 -19.82 11.60
C PRO A 157 -2.16 -18.58 11.82
N THR A 158 -2.43 -17.53 11.05
CA THR A 158 -1.83 -16.22 11.26
C THR A 158 -2.87 -15.28 11.86
N LYS A 159 -2.41 -14.32 12.67
CA LYS A 159 -3.30 -13.30 13.24
C LYS A 159 -4.03 -12.53 12.13
N GLU A 160 -5.02 -11.71 12.47
CA GLU A 160 -5.71 -10.82 11.53
C GLU A 160 -5.51 -9.35 11.94
N HIS A 161 -5.85 -8.40 11.08
CA HIS A 161 -5.75 -6.96 11.37
C HIS A 161 -6.81 -6.19 10.59
N HIS A 162 -7.48 -5.24 11.23
CA HIS A 162 -8.41 -4.34 10.55
C HIS A 162 -7.66 -3.36 9.64
N CYS A 163 -8.24 -3.04 8.49
CA CYS A 163 -7.75 -1.93 7.68
C CYS A 163 -7.94 -0.60 8.45
N PRO A 164 -6.87 0.16 8.73
CA PRO A 164 -6.98 1.41 9.46
C PRO A 164 -7.60 2.54 8.62
N ILE A 165 -7.54 2.41 7.29
CA ILE A 165 -8.03 3.39 6.33
C ILE A 165 -8.76 2.64 5.21
N GLY A 166 -9.87 3.22 4.75
CA GLY A 166 -10.56 2.81 3.53
C GLY A 166 -11.96 2.23 3.76
N PRO A 167 -12.75 2.09 2.68
CA PRO A 167 -14.13 1.63 2.75
C PRO A 167 -14.28 0.11 2.90
N LEU A 168 -13.20 -0.65 2.75
CA LEU A 168 -13.24 -2.12 2.63
C LEU A 168 -13.79 -2.80 3.87
N GLY A 169 -13.33 -2.41 5.07
CA GLY A 169 -13.84 -2.99 6.32
C GLY A 169 -15.35 -2.81 6.51
N PRO A 170 -15.90 -1.59 6.33
CA PRO A 170 -17.35 -1.38 6.29
C PRO A 170 -18.08 -2.21 5.24
N VAL A 171 -17.55 -2.32 4.01
CA VAL A 171 -18.16 -3.11 2.93
C VAL A 171 -18.21 -4.59 3.28
N ASP A 172 -17.11 -5.17 3.78
CA ASP A 172 -17.07 -6.59 4.12
C ASP A 172 -18.06 -6.93 5.25
N ARG A 173 -18.20 -6.04 6.25
CA ARG A 173 -19.19 -6.20 7.32
C ARG A 173 -20.62 -6.14 6.79
N TRP A 174 -20.90 -5.22 5.87
CA TRP A 174 -22.22 -5.10 5.25
C TRP A 174 -22.57 -6.32 4.40
N GLU A 175 -21.62 -6.86 3.63
CA GLU A 175 -21.84 -8.10 2.87
C GLU A 175 -22.08 -9.29 3.82
N ALA A 176 -21.31 -9.40 4.90
CA ALA A 176 -21.47 -10.46 5.88
C ALA A 176 -22.84 -10.40 6.58
N SER A 177 -23.33 -9.21 6.95
CA SER A 177 -24.67 -9.06 7.56
C SER A 177 -25.77 -9.36 6.55
N SER A 178 -25.63 -8.91 5.30
CA SER A 178 -26.63 -9.13 4.26
C SER A 178 -26.78 -10.62 3.89
N THR A 179 -25.75 -11.43 4.10
CA THR A 179 -25.79 -12.87 3.88
C THR A 179 -26.41 -13.62 5.07
N ALA A 180 -26.30 -13.08 6.29
CA ALA A 180 -26.89 -13.68 7.49
C ALA A 180 -28.42 -13.51 7.56
N ASP A 181 -28.95 -12.48 6.90
CA ASP A 181 -30.38 -12.17 6.83
C ASP A 181 -31.13 -12.88 5.70
N ASP A 182 -30.48 -13.77 4.93
CA ASP A 182 -31.15 -14.59 3.91
C ASP A 182 -31.54 -15.97 4.51
N PRO A 183 -32.80 -16.20 4.92
CA PRO A 183 -33.23 -17.43 5.59
C PRO A 183 -33.34 -18.65 4.66
N LYS A 184 -32.61 -18.66 3.54
CA LYS A 184 -32.58 -19.72 2.55
C LYS A 184 -31.16 -20.23 2.32
N SER A 185 -30.61 -20.94 3.29
CA SER A 185 -29.53 -21.92 3.07
C SER A 185 -29.73 -23.14 3.94
#